data_AF-A0A955CMY6-F1
#
_entry.id   AF-A0A955CMY6-F1
#
_cell.length_a   1.000
_cell.length_b   1.000
_cell.length_c   1.000
_cell.angle_alpha   90.00
_cell.angle_beta   90.00
_cell.angle_gamma   90.00
#
_symmetry.space_group_name_H-M   'P 1'
#
loop_
_entity.id
_entity.type
_entity.pdbx_description
1 polymer ?
#
loop_
_entity_poly.entity_id
_entity_poly.type
_entity_poly.pdbx_seq_one_letter_code
_entity_poly.pdbx_strand_id
1 'polypeptide(L)'
;MTDVETGQAESVLVQTEAGDVELIATDGPATVEAHVYAQTEERADATRIRAVVSNEGRLEISIDWPGGERRDSESCDIVARLPRMDGVWVRTGAGEIEVEGMAGEMLVETGAGDIDVDRHDGKVTAVTAAGDIEIEDTTGPISATTRAGDVDLERVRGTIDARTSAGDIHAMIVGPYSGTIVAKTAVGDLRVMGREYHEKHATVALGDGPEISTFESSVGDVLVRITDN
;
A
#
# COMPACT_ATOMS: atom_id res chain seq x y z
N MET A 1 -6.39 7.27 -22.27
CA MET A 1 -7.17 7.98 -21.25
C MET A 1 -8.64 7.86 -21.60
N THR A 2 -9.48 7.53 -20.64
CA THR A 2 -10.95 7.47 -20.72
C THR A 2 -11.52 8.31 -19.59
N ASP A 3 -12.40 9.26 -19.92
CA ASP A 3 -13.14 10.04 -18.92
C ASP A 3 -14.21 9.15 -18.26
N VAL A 4 -14.34 9.19 -16.93
CA VAL A 4 -15.26 8.34 -16.17
C VAL A 4 -16.24 9.20 -15.37
N GLU A 5 -17.55 8.96 -15.54
CA GLU A 5 -18.59 9.64 -14.74
C GLU A 5 -18.65 9.08 -13.31
N THR A 6 -17.66 9.42 -12.48
CA THR A 6 -17.55 9.04 -11.06
C THR A 6 -18.43 9.87 -10.11
N GLY A 7 -19.48 10.52 -10.61
CA GLY A 7 -20.26 11.52 -9.87
C GLY A 7 -20.99 11.06 -8.60
N GLN A 8 -20.90 9.76 -8.25
CA GLN A 8 -21.37 9.17 -6.99
C GLN A 8 -20.42 8.05 -6.48
N ALA A 9 -19.15 8.04 -6.89
CA ALA A 9 -18.16 7.08 -6.40
C ALA A 9 -17.55 7.59 -5.10
N GLU A 10 -17.77 6.86 -4.00
CA GLU A 10 -17.18 7.12 -2.68
C GLU A 10 -15.96 6.22 -2.41
N SER A 11 -15.78 5.16 -3.21
CA SER A 11 -14.69 4.19 -3.08
C SER A 11 -14.24 3.59 -4.42
N VAL A 12 -13.05 2.98 -4.48
CA VAL A 12 -12.49 2.36 -5.68
C VAL A 12 -11.98 0.93 -5.45
N LEU A 13 -12.25 0.05 -6.42
CA LEU A 13 -11.71 -1.30 -6.54
C LEU A 13 -10.97 -1.43 -7.88
N VAL A 14 -9.71 -1.83 -7.85
CA VAL A 14 -8.90 -2.17 -9.04
C VAL A 14 -8.44 -3.61 -8.95
N GLN A 15 -8.64 -4.38 -10.03
CA GLN A 15 -8.14 -5.75 -10.14
C GLN A 15 -7.46 -5.97 -11.51
N THR A 16 -6.20 -6.38 -11.47
CA THR A 16 -5.39 -6.77 -12.63
C THR A 16 -4.59 -8.04 -12.30
N GLU A 17 -4.24 -8.85 -13.30
CA GLU A 17 -3.42 -10.04 -13.10
C GLU A 17 -1.92 -9.79 -13.34
N ALA A 18 -1.56 -8.67 -13.98
CA ALA A 18 -0.18 -8.18 -14.12
C ALA A 18 -0.16 -6.74 -14.67
N GLY A 19 0.79 -5.92 -14.21
CA GLY A 19 0.92 -4.51 -14.51
C GLY A 19 0.72 -3.64 -13.27
N ASP A 20 1.23 -2.42 -13.35
CA ASP A 20 1.37 -1.49 -12.23
C ASP A 20 0.10 -0.65 -12.03
N VAL A 21 -0.14 -0.13 -10.82
CA VAL A 21 -1.38 0.62 -10.49
C VAL A 21 -1.09 1.91 -9.71
N GLU A 22 -1.20 3.06 -10.38
CA GLU A 22 -1.05 4.42 -9.83
C GLU A 22 -2.46 5.00 -9.53
N LEU A 23 -2.80 5.24 -8.25
CA LEU A 23 -4.08 5.84 -7.82
C LEU A 23 -3.88 7.21 -7.17
N ILE A 24 -4.40 8.27 -7.77
CA ILE A 24 -4.08 9.65 -7.35
C ILE A 24 -5.32 10.46 -7.05
N ALA A 25 -5.35 11.08 -5.87
CA ALA A 25 -6.38 12.05 -5.50
C ALA A 25 -6.23 13.39 -6.25
N THR A 26 -7.31 13.89 -6.83
CA THR A 26 -7.35 15.17 -7.55
C THR A 26 -8.69 15.90 -7.39
N ASP A 27 -8.68 17.23 -7.51
CA ASP A 27 -9.88 18.08 -7.54
C ASP A 27 -10.66 17.98 -8.89
N GLY A 28 -10.12 17.25 -9.87
CA GLY A 28 -10.67 17.11 -11.22
C GLY A 28 -11.75 16.02 -11.36
N PRO A 29 -12.34 15.90 -12.58
CA PRO A 29 -13.12 14.71 -12.94
C PRO A 29 -12.22 13.47 -12.96
N ALA A 30 -12.79 12.28 -12.76
CA ALA A 30 -12.00 11.05 -12.82
C ALA A 30 -11.59 10.70 -14.26
N THR A 31 -10.31 10.35 -14.41
CA THR A 31 -9.73 9.86 -15.67
C THR A 31 -8.98 8.58 -15.42
N VAL A 32 -9.24 7.55 -16.24
CA VAL A 32 -8.47 6.30 -16.23
C VAL A 32 -7.64 6.23 -17.51
N GLU A 33 -6.33 6.28 -17.35
CA GLU A 33 -5.32 5.94 -18.36
C GLU A 33 -4.89 4.49 -18.12
N ALA A 34 -4.56 3.76 -19.19
CA ALA A 34 -4.08 2.39 -19.10
C ALA A 34 -3.22 2.04 -20.31
N HIS A 35 -2.17 1.25 -20.11
CA HIS A 35 -1.20 0.88 -21.13
C HIS A 35 -1.11 -0.64 -21.25
N VAL A 36 -1.60 -1.20 -22.36
CA VAL A 36 -1.71 -2.65 -22.58
C VAL A 36 -0.49 -3.17 -23.32
N TYR A 37 0.27 -4.07 -22.70
CA TYR A 37 1.27 -4.90 -23.37
C TYR A 37 0.66 -6.25 -23.68
N ALA A 38 0.59 -6.59 -24.97
CA ALA A 38 0.08 -7.87 -25.45
C ALA A 38 1.01 -8.48 -26.49
N GLN A 39 0.85 -9.77 -26.76
CA GLN A 39 1.71 -10.51 -27.70
C GLN A 39 1.59 -10.02 -29.16
N THR A 40 0.51 -9.30 -29.50
CA THR A 40 0.29 -8.68 -30.82
C THR A 40 -0.50 -7.38 -30.69
N GLU A 41 -0.32 -6.46 -31.65
CA GLU A 41 -1.08 -5.21 -31.81
C GLU A 41 -2.60 -5.47 -31.85
N GLU A 42 -3.06 -6.42 -32.67
CA GLU A 42 -4.46 -6.89 -32.72
C GLU A 42 -5.01 -7.34 -31.35
N ARG A 43 -4.16 -7.91 -30.48
CA ARG A 43 -4.58 -8.36 -29.15
C ARG A 43 -4.59 -7.20 -28.15
N ALA A 44 -3.71 -6.21 -28.27
CA ALA A 44 -3.78 -4.98 -27.49
C ALA A 44 -5.05 -4.18 -27.85
N ASP A 45 -5.32 -3.97 -29.15
CA ASP A 45 -6.53 -3.30 -29.67
C ASP A 45 -7.84 -4.00 -29.25
N ALA A 46 -7.80 -5.31 -29.03
CA ALA A 46 -8.95 -6.10 -28.62
C ALA A 46 -9.16 -6.14 -27.09
N THR A 47 -8.13 -5.86 -26.29
CA THR A 47 -8.23 -5.73 -24.82
C THR A 47 -9.06 -4.50 -24.47
N ARG A 48 -9.88 -4.57 -23.41
CA ARG A 48 -10.72 -3.45 -22.99
C ARG A 48 -10.57 -3.16 -21.52
N ILE A 49 -10.29 -1.90 -21.18
CA ILE A 49 -10.32 -1.43 -19.80
C ILE A 49 -11.73 -0.95 -19.51
N ARG A 50 -12.33 -1.48 -18.44
CA ARG A 50 -13.61 -1.03 -17.90
C ARG A 50 -13.36 -0.18 -16.67
N ALA A 51 -14.15 0.87 -16.52
CA ALA A 51 -14.27 1.66 -15.31
C ALA A 51 -15.78 1.91 -15.11
N VAL A 52 -16.38 1.26 -14.11
CA VAL A 52 -17.85 1.24 -13.92
C VAL A 52 -18.17 1.55 -12.47
N VAL A 53 -19.02 2.55 -12.22
CA VAL A 53 -19.54 2.80 -10.87
C VAL A 53 -20.68 1.81 -10.61
N SER A 54 -20.55 1.04 -9.53
CA SER A 54 -21.57 0.09 -9.09
C SER A 54 -22.77 0.79 -8.44
N ASN A 55 -23.89 0.07 -8.28
CA ASN A 55 -25.07 0.55 -7.56
C ASN A 55 -24.80 0.88 -6.07
N GLU A 56 -23.62 0.53 -5.55
CA GLU A 56 -23.18 0.76 -4.16
C GLU A 56 -22.27 1.98 -4.03
N GLY A 57 -22.01 2.75 -5.11
CA GLY A 57 -21.10 3.90 -5.07
C GLY A 57 -19.61 3.52 -5.08
N ARG A 58 -19.26 2.33 -5.57
CA ARG A 58 -17.88 1.87 -5.75
C ARG A 58 -17.50 1.90 -7.23
N LEU A 59 -16.42 2.60 -7.58
CA LEU A 59 -15.80 2.54 -8.90
C LEU A 59 -15.04 1.20 -9.03
N GLU A 60 -15.39 0.39 -10.02
CA GLU A 60 -14.74 -0.88 -10.31
C GLU A 60 -13.96 -0.77 -11.63
N ILE A 61 -12.63 -0.93 -11.55
CA ILE A 61 -11.70 -0.89 -12.70
C ILE A 61 -11.17 -2.30 -12.97
N SER A 62 -11.32 -2.79 -14.19
CA SER A 62 -10.94 -4.15 -14.60
C SER A 62 -10.53 -4.25 -16.07
N ILE A 63 -9.76 -5.28 -16.41
CA ILE A 63 -9.29 -5.54 -17.79
C ILE A 63 -10.03 -6.75 -18.41
N ASP A 64 -10.73 -6.54 -19.52
CA ASP A 64 -11.23 -7.61 -20.39
C ASP A 64 -10.12 -8.07 -21.34
N TRP A 65 -9.44 -9.18 -21.01
CA TRP A 65 -8.51 -9.82 -21.93
C TRP A 65 -9.23 -10.58 -23.06
N PRO A 66 -8.76 -10.54 -24.33
CA PRO A 66 -9.43 -11.24 -25.42
C PRO A 66 -9.46 -12.76 -25.22
N GLY A 67 -10.65 -13.35 -25.23
CA GLY A 67 -10.85 -14.77 -24.88
C GLY A 67 -11.16 -15.03 -23.39
N GLY A 68 -11.07 -14.00 -22.54
CA GLY A 68 -11.40 -14.08 -21.11
C GLY A 68 -10.22 -14.36 -20.18
N GLU A 69 -8.99 -14.41 -20.69
CA GLU A 69 -7.77 -14.67 -19.90
C GLU A 69 -6.55 -13.90 -20.44
N ARG A 70 -5.72 -13.39 -19.52
CA ARG A 70 -4.37 -12.88 -19.78
C ARG A 70 -3.45 -14.02 -20.19
N ARG A 71 -2.54 -13.82 -21.16
CA ARG A 71 -1.49 -14.81 -21.49
C ARG A 71 -0.17 -14.49 -20.80
N ASP A 72 0.77 -15.42 -20.88
CA ASP A 72 2.17 -15.17 -20.52
C ASP A 72 2.74 -13.98 -21.30
N SER A 73 3.55 -13.15 -20.61
CA SER A 73 4.15 -11.91 -21.15
C SER A 73 3.16 -10.86 -21.66
N GLU A 74 2.01 -10.75 -20.98
CA GLU A 74 1.04 -9.65 -21.17
C GLU A 74 0.77 -8.97 -19.84
N SER A 75 0.57 -7.65 -19.84
CA SER A 75 0.28 -6.84 -18.65
C SER A 75 -0.51 -5.59 -19.04
N CYS A 76 -1.14 -4.95 -18.07
CA CYS A 76 -1.80 -3.66 -18.28
C CYS A 76 -1.56 -2.76 -17.08
N ASP A 77 -0.76 -1.72 -17.29
CA ASP A 77 -0.55 -0.67 -16.29
C ASP A 77 -1.81 0.21 -16.24
N ILE A 78 -2.17 0.71 -15.06
CA ILE A 78 -3.38 1.53 -14.83
C ILE A 78 -2.98 2.78 -14.05
N VAL A 79 -3.32 3.94 -14.60
CA VAL A 79 -3.17 5.24 -13.92
C VAL A 79 -4.56 5.86 -13.77
N ALA A 80 -5.08 5.90 -12.55
CA ALA A 80 -6.40 6.46 -12.26
C ALA A 80 -6.28 7.71 -11.40
N ARG A 81 -6.58 8.86 -12.00
CA ARG A 81 -6.69 10.15 -11.30
C ARG A 81 -8.15 10.32 -10.91
N LEU A 82 -8.43 10.39 -9.62
CA LEU A 82 -9.76 10.24 -9.02
C LEU A 82 -10.04 11.37 -8.01
N PRO A 83 -11.31 11.76 -7.78
CA PRO A 83 -11.70 12.42 -6.53
C PRO A 83 -11.22 11.60 -5.32
N ARG A 84 -10.89 12.27 -4.20
CA ARG A 84 -10.45 11.58 -2.98
C ARG A 84 -11.52 10.61 -2.48
N MET A 85 -11.19 9.32 -2.50
CA MET A 85 -12.05 8.21 -2.08
C MET A 85 -11.95 7.94 -0.57
N ASP A 86 -13.01 7.42 0.05
CA ASP A 86 -13.09 6.97 1.45
C ASP A 86 -13.06 5.42 1.56
N GLY A 87 -12.48 4.76 0.56
CA GLY A 87 -12.26 3.32 0.51
C GLY A 87 -11.49 2.90 -0.74
N VAL A 88 -10.45 2.08 -0.58
CA VAL A 88 -9.51 1.70 -1.64
C VAL A 88 -9.19 0.21 -1.57
N TRP A 89 -9.43 -0.51 -2.66
CA TRP A 89 -9.06 -1.92 -2.78
C TRP A 89 -8.27 -2.15 -4.08
N VAL A 90 -6.97 -2.43 -3.99
CA VAL A 90 -6.12 -2.75 -5.16
C VAL A 90 -5.58 -4.17 -5.05
N ARG A 91 -5.65 -4.91 -6.15
CA ARG A 91 -4.98 -6.20 -6.30
C ARG A 91 -4.30 -6.32 -7.66
N THR A 92 -2.98 -6.58 -7.66
CA THR A 92 -2.22 -7.02 -8.84
C THR A 92 -1.57 -8.39 -8.61
N GLY A 93 -1.46 -9.20 -9.66
CA GLY A 93 -0.73 -10.48 -9.60
C GLY A 93 0.79 -10.31 -9.62
N ALA A 94 1.27 -9.28 -10.31
CA ALA A 94 2.65 -8.81 -10.31
C ALA A 94 2.68 -7.39 -10.89
N GLY A 95 3.35 -6.47 -10.21
CA GLY A 95 3.38 -5.05 -10.50
C GLY A 95 3.45 -4.23 -9.22
N GLU A 96 3.90 -3.00 -9.36
CA GLU A 96 3.99 -1.97 -8.31
C GLU A 96 2.59 -1.36 -8.04
N ILE A 97 2.33 -0.92 -6.81
CA ILE A 97 1.09 -0.22 -6.43
C ILE A 97 1.45 1.09 -5.75
N GLU A 98 1.03 2.22 -6.33
CA GLU A 98 1.18 3.57 -5.76
C GLU A 98 -0.21 4.13 -5.42
N VAL A 99 -0.41 4.64 -4.19
CA VAL A 99 -1.69 5.29 -3.80
C VAL A 99 -1.46 6.62 -3.09
N GLU A 100 -1.80 7.72 -3.76
CA GLU A 100 -1.57 9.10 -3.31
C GLU A 100 -2.88 9.79 -2.85
N GLY A 101 -2.94 10.22 -1.58
CA GLY A 101 -3.88 11.24 -1.10
C GLY A 101 -5.30 10.78 -0.78
N MET A 102 -5.51 9.49 -0.47
CA MET A 102 -6.83 8.88 -0.24
C MET A 102 -7.31 8.94 1.24
N ALA A 103 -8.47 8.33 1.54
CA ALA A 103 -9.01 8.20 2.89
C ALA A 103 -9.72 6.85 3.11
N GLY A 104 -10.07 6.57 4.37
CA GLY A 104 -10.95 5.46 4.76
C GLY A 104 -10.24 4.12 4.94
N GLU A 105 -10.88 3.01 4.56
CA GLU A 105 -10.24 1.69 4.60
C GLU A 105 -9.52 1.38 3.28
N MET A 106 -8.19 1.27 3.35
CA MET A 106 -7.34 0.83 2.26
C MET A 106 -6.87 -0.62 2.46
N LEU A 107 -6.97 -1.43 1.40
CA LEU A 107 -6.33 -2.73 1.26
C LEU A 107 -5.63 -2.80 -0.11
N VAL A 108 -4.31 -2.89 -0.10
CA VAL A 108 -3.46 -2.99 -1.29
C VAL A 108 -2.64 -4.29 -1.21
N GLU A 109 -2.77 -5.15 -2.22
CA GLU A 109 -2.08 -6.45 -2.26
C GLU A 109 -1.42 -6.71 -3.63
N THR A 110 -0.13 -7.03 -3.65
CA THR A 110 0.60 -7.48 -4.86
C THR A 110 1.25 -8.84 -4.67
N GLY A 111 1.29 -9.65 -5.73
CA GLY A 111 1.98 -10.95 -5.73
C GLY A 111 3.51 -10.84 -5.88
N ALA A 112 3.99 -9.77 -6.50
CA ALA A 112 5.40 -9.39 -6.60
C ALA A 112 5.50 -7.95 -7.13
N GLY A 113 6.30 -7.11 -6.50
CA GLY A 113 6.34 -5.67 -6.70
C GLY A 113 6.19 -4.93 -5.38
N ASP A 114 6.50 -3.65 -5.42
CA ASP A 114 6.56 -2.78 -4.26
C ASP A 114 5.21 -2.07 -4.02
N ILE A 115 5.02 -1.50 -2.83
CA ILE A 115 3.80 -0.77 -2.46
C ILE A 115 4.17 0.58 -1.84
N ASP A 116 3.72 1.67 -2.46
CA ASP A 116 3.78 3.04 -1.94
C ASP A 116 2.38 3.52 -1.52
N VAL A 117 2.26 4.15 -0.35
CA VAL A 117 1.05 4.84 0.11
C VAL A 117 1.39 6.20 0.73
N ASP A 118 1.07 7.28 0.03
CA ASP A 118 1.25 8.67 0.48
C ASP A 118 -0.06 9.33 0.95
N ARG A 119 0.01 10.14 2.01
CA ARG A 119 -1.05 11.06 2.50
C ARG A 119 -2.46 10.43 2.65
N HIS A 120 -2.53 9.22 3.20
CA HIS A 120 -3.80 8.55 3.51
C HIS A 120 -4.34 8.88 4.91
N ASP A 121 -5.60 9.31 5.02
CA ASP A 121 -6.29 9.42 6.33
C ASP A 121 -7.25 8.25 6.53
N GLY A 122 -6.80 7.22 7.23
CA GLY A 122 -7.61 6.06 7.56
C GLY A 122 -6.78 4.80 7.86
N LYS A 123 -7.43 3.65 7.78
CA LYS A 123 -6.77 2.35 7.99
C LYS A 123 -6.06 1.94 6.70
N VAL A 124 -4.80 1.51 6.81
CA VAL A 124 -4.05 0.89 5.71
C VAL A 124 -3.78 -0.58 6.01
N THR A 125 -3.92 -1.44 5.00
CA THR A 125 -3.44 -2.83 5.02
C THR A 125 -2.69 -3.08 3.71
N ALA A 126 -1.36 -3.17 3.79
CA ALA A 126 -0.46 -3.36 2.65
C ALA A 126 0.21 -4.73 2.72
N VAL A 127 0.12 -5.52 1.64
CA VAL A 127 0.66 -6.88 1.59
C VAL A 127 1.35 -7.17 0.25
N THR A 128 2.66 -7.41 0.27
CA THR A 128 3.39 -7.99 -0.88
C THR A 128 3.97 -9.36 -0.51
N ALA A 129 4.22 -10.21 -1.51
CA ALA A 129 4.92 -11.48 -1.32
C ALA A 129 6.41 -11.41 -1.69
N ALA A 130 6.83 -10.41 -2.44
CA ALA A 130 8.22 -10.07 -2.74
C ALA A 130 8.25 -8.62 -3.26
N GLY A 131 8.96 -7.74 -2.55
CA GLY A 131 8.94 -6.30 -2.74
C GLY A 131 8.91 -5.57 -1.40
N ASP A 132 9.23 -4.28 -1.45
CA ASP A 132 9.30 -3.37 -0.33
C ASP A 132 7.92 -2.72 -0.08
N ILE A 133 7.74 -2.13 1.11
CA ILE A 133 6.51 -1.37 1.44
C ILE A 133 6.91 -0.03 2.05
N GLU A 134 6.60 1.07 1.36
CA GLU A 134 6.75 2.44 1.83
C GLU A 134 5.37 3.05 2.15
N ILE A 135 5.22 3.68 3.32
CA ILE A 135 3.98 4.36 3.71
C ILE A 135 4.32 5.70 4.36
N GLU A 136 3.98 6.81 3.69
CA GLU A 136 4.24 8.18 4.16
C GLU A 136 2.97 8.93 4.59
N ASP A 137 3.14 9.89 5.51
CA ASP A 137 2.16 10.89 5.99
C ASP A 137 0.83 10.37 6.55
N THR A 138 0.71 9.05 6.68
CA THR A 138 -0.55 8.34 6.88
C THR A 138 -1.05 8.39 8.33
N THR A 139 -2.33 8.70 8.52
CA THR A 139 -2.96 8.81 9.84
C THR A 139 -4.07 7.77 10.03
N GLY A 140 -3.79 6.76 10.85
CA GLY A 140 -4.73 5.70 11.25
C GLY A 140 -4.03 4.38 11.56
N PRO A 141 -4.77 3.26 11.72
CA PRO A 141 -4.19 1.94 11.94
C PRO A 141 -3.50 1.41 10.67
N ILE A 142 -2.21 1.09 10.77
CA ILE A 142 -1.39 0.57 9.67
C ILE A 142 -1.05 -0.90 9.93
N SER A 143 -1.25 -1.75 8.92
CA SER A 143 -0.72 -3.11 8.88
C SER A 143 0.07 -3.31 7.59
N ALA A 144 1.38 -3.47 7.68
CA ALA A 144 2.28 -3.68 6.54
C ALA A 144 2.90 -5.08 6.64
N THR A 145 2.89 -5.87 5.57
CA THR A 145 3.47 -7.22 5.58
C THR A 145 4.07 -7.62 4.23
N THR A 146 5.39 -7.75 4.19
CA THR A 146 6.13 -8.41 3.10
C THR A 146 6.69 -9.76 3.56
N ARG A 147 7.22 -10.56 2.63
CA ARG A 147 8.03 -11.76 2.94
C ARG A 147 9.51 -11.57 2.61
N ALA A 148 9.82 -10.78 1.60
CA ALA A 148 11.17 -10.53 1.12
C ALA A 148 11.18 -9.11 0.56
N GLY A 149 11.89 -8.23 1.24
CA GLY A 149 11.80 -6.78 1.10
C GLY A 149 11.68 -6.09 2.46
N ASP A 150 11.97 -4.80 2.46
CA ASP A 150 12.01 -3.92 3.61
C ASP A 150 10.62 -3.28 3.86
N VAL A 151 10.45 -2.60 5.01
CA VAL A 151 9.21 -1.87 5.34
C VAL A 151 9.57 -0.52 5.96
N ASP A 152 9.34 0.56 5.23
CA ASP A 152 9.63 1.94 5.63
C ASP A 152 8.32 2.70 5.90
N LEU A 153 8.21 3.32 7.08
CA LEU A 153 7.02 4.04 7.53
C LEU A 153 7.41 5.46 7.96
N GLU A 154 7.13 6.48 7.15
CA GLU A 154 7.53 7.86 7.44
C GLU A 154 6.33 8.77 7.80
N ARG A 155 6.52 9.62 8.83
CA ARG A 155 5.56 10.64 9.30
C ARG A 155 4.19 10.09 9.78
N VAL A 156 4.07 8.77 9.91
CA VAL A 156 2.86 8.02 10.25
C VAL A 156 2.33 8.24 11.67
N ARG A 157 1.01 8.05 11.88
CA ARG A 157 0.32 8.23 13.17
C ARG A 157 -0.78 7.19 13.41
N GLY A 158 -0.56 6.29 14.37
CA GLY A 158 -1.57 5.31 14.82
C GLY A 158 -0.95 4.01 15.33
N THR A 159 -1.78 2.99 15.55
CA THR A 159 -1.28 1.63 15.83
C THR A 159 -0.63 1.04 14.58
N ILE A 160 0.56 0.46 14.72
CA ILE A 160 1.36 -0.05 13.60
C ILE A 160 1.61 -1.55 13.78
N ASP A 161 1.40 -2.35 12.75
CA ASP A 161 1.74 -3.77 12.72
C ASP A 161 2.54 -4.10 11.46
N ALA A 162 3.88 -4.01 11.55
CA ALA A 162 4.83 -4.16 10.45
C ALA A 162 5.54 -5.51 10.49
N ARG A 163 5.60 -6.22 9.36
CA ARG A 163 6.27 -7.53 9.26
C ARG A 163 7.04 -7.71 7.96
N THR A 164 8.23 -8.27 8.07
CA THR A 164 8.95 -8.91 6.96
C THR A 164 9.47 -10.28 7.41
N SER A 165 9.86 -11.14 6.46
CA SER A 165 10.60 -12.38 6.77
C SER A 165 12.07 -12.31 6.34
N ALA A 166 12.42 -11.42 5.41
CA ALA A 166 13.79 -11.13 5.00
C ALA A 166 13.83 -9.69 4.48
N GLY A 167 14.35 -8.80 5.33
CA GLY A 167 14.39 -7.36 5.12
C GLY A 167 14.49 -6.62 6.46
N ASP A 168 14.91 -5.37 6.39
CA ASP A 168 14.88 -4.43 7.50
C ASP A 168 13.44 -3.90 7.70
N ILE A 169 13.19 -3.27 8.86
CA ILE A 169 11.97 -2.47 9.09
C ILE A 169 12.39 -1.14 9.68
N HIS A 170 11.89 -0.04 9.13
CA HIS A 170 12.19 1.32 9.57
C HIS A 170 10.89 2.12 9.81
N ALA A 171 10.81 2.84 10.93
CA ALA A 171 9.63 3.64 11.25
C ALA A 171 9.97 4.99 11.91
N MET A 172 9.55 6.09 11.29
CA MET A 172 9.60 7.44 11.85
C MET A 172 8.18 7.94 12.13
N ILE A 173 7.89 8.17 13.41
CA ILE A 173 6.56 8.50 13.94
C ILE A 173 6.54 9.95 14.42
N VAL A 174 5.51 10.71 14.07
CA VAL A 174 5.47 12.16 14.31
C VAL A 174 4.32 12.59 15.20
N GLY A 175 4.65 12.96 16.44
CA GLY A 175 3.74 13.51 17.45
C GLY A 175 3.62 12.63 18.71
N PRO A 176 2.79 13.04 19.68
CA PRO A 176 2.53 12.24 20.88
C PRO A 176 1.86 10.92 20.49
N TYR A 177 2.58 9.82 20.69
CA TYR A 177 2.11 8.48 20.34
C TYR A 177 1.17 7.91 21.41
N SER A 178 0.09 7.26 20.97
CA SER A 178 -0.79 6.44 21.81
C SER A 178 -1.24 5.23 20.98
N GLY A 179 -0.66 4.07 21.25
CA GLY A 179 -0.84 2.89 20.42
C GLY A 179 0.22 1.83 20.67
N THR A 180 0.12 0.73 19.94
CA THR A 180 1.13 -0.33 19.90
C THR A 180 1.76 -0.37 18.52
N ILE A 181 3.09 -0.36 18.47
CA ILE A 181 3.86 -0.91 17.35
C ILE A 181 4.07 -2.40 17.63
N VAL A 182 3.72 -3.26 16.67
CA VAL A 182 4.30 -4.59 16.55
C VAL A 182 5.20 -4.57 15.33
N ALA A 183 6.49 -4.86 15.49
CA ALA A 183 7.41 -4.96 14.36
C ALA A 183 8.20 -6.27 14.43
N LYS A 184 8.18 -7.05 13.35
CA LYS A 184 8.79 -8.39 13.31
C LYS A 184 9.58 -8.64 12.02
N THR A 185 10.86 -9.00 12.15
CA THR A 185 11.69 -9.52 11.06
C THR A 185 12.37 -10.83 11.44
N ALA A 186 12.55 -11.75 10.49
CA ALA A 186 13.33 -12.97 10.72
C ALA A 186 14.80 -12.84 10.27
N VAL A 187 15.10 -11.96 9.30
CA VAL A 187 16.46 -11.61 8.87
C VAL A 187 16.46 -10.14 8.45
N GLY A 188 17.11 -9.28 9.25
CA GLY A 188 17.18 -7.83 9.06
C GLY A 188 17.21 -7.08 10.40
N ASP A 189 17.68 -5.84 10.35
CA ASP A 189 17.64 -4.89 11.44
C ASP A 189 16.26 -4.22 11.55
N LEU A 190 15.93 -3.75 12.75
CA LEU A 190 14.66 -3.08 13.04
C LEU A 190 14.95 -1.72 13.67
N ARG A 191 14.58 -0.62 12.99
CA ARG A 191 14.94 0.76 13.36
C ARG A 191 13.70 1.63 13.56
N VAL A 192 13.74 2.48 14.58
CA VAL A 192 12.76 3.57 14.80
C VAL A 192 13.58 4.91 14.95
N MET A 193 13.08 6.07 15.41
CA MET A 193 13.80 7.39 15.45
C MET A 193 13.42 8.24 16.70
N GLY A 194 14.12 8.58 17.83
CA GLY A 194 15.45 8.42 18.53
C GLY A 194 15.46 7.88 20.03
N ARG A 195 16.26 6.86 20.39
CA ARG A 195 16.58 6.14 21.67
C ARG A 195 17.37 4.88 21.25
N GLU A 196 18.00 4.10 22.14
CA GLU A 196 18.80 2.93 21.71
C GLU A 196 18.60 1.69 22.60
N TYR A 197 18.47 0.54 21.94
CA TYR A 197 18.40 -0.82 22.49
C TYR A 197 19.22 -1.75 21.58
N HIS A 198 19.78 -2.83 22.14
CA HIS A 198 20.59 -3.83 21.42
C HIS A 198 20.15 -5.25 21.81
N GLU A 199 18.85 -5.52 21.70
CA GLU A 199 18.24 -6.79 22.12
C GLU A 199 17.29 -7.31 21.03
N LYS A 200 17.38 -8.61 20.72
CA LYS A 200 16.54 -9.25 19.70
C LYS A 200 15.03 -9.22 19.96
N HIS A 201 14.64 -8.92 21.20
CA HIS A 201 13.27 -8.66 21.58
C HIS A 201 13.29 -7.38 22.43
N ALA A 202 12.47 -6.40 22.10
CA ALA A 202 12.29 -5.20 22.91
C ALA A 202 10.81 -4.98 23.21
N THR A 203 10.53 -4.42 24.38
CA THR A 203 9.17 -4.11 24.84
C THR A 203 9.22 -2.73 25.49
N VAL A 204 8.60 -1.74 24.84
CA VAL A 204 8.83 -0.32 25.12
C VAL A 204 7.50 0.42 25.09
N ALA A 205 7.18 1.18 26.15
CA ALA A 205 6.10 2.17 26.11
C ALA A 205 6.57 3.39 25.32
N LEU A 206 5.75 3.87 24.38
CA LEU A 206 6.09 4.98 23.48
C LEU A 206 5.08 6.12 23.65
N GLY A 207 5.54 7.36 23.76
CA GLY A 207 4.70 8.52 24.06
C GLY A 207 4.21 8.54 25.51
N ASP A 208 3.17 9.35 25.77
CA ASP A 208 2.53 9.50 27.08
C ASP A 208 1.42 8.46 27.34
N GLY A 209 1.16 7.57 26.38
CA GLY A 209 0.10 6.56 26.44
C GLY A 209 0.41 5.39 27.40
N PRO A 210 -0.61 4.67 27.89
CA PRO A 210 -0.45 3.44 28.67
C PRO A 210 -0.09 2.23 27.79
N GLU A 211 -0.09 2.37 26.47
CA GLU A 211 0.17 1.29 25.52
C GLU A 211 1.64 0.84 25.52
N ILE A 212 1.86 -0.41 25.09
CA ILE A 212 3.17 -1.04 25.03
C ILE A 212 3.40 -1.53 23.60
N SER A 213 4.57 -1.18 23.05
CA SER A 213 5.05 -1.65 21.74
C SER A 213 6.00 -2.83 21.89
N THR A 214 5.97 -3.75 20.92
CA THR A 214 6.71 -5.01 20.92
C THR A 214 7.50 -5.16 19.61
N PHE A 215 8.78 -5.48 19.74
CA PHE A 215 9.74 -5.52 18.64
C PHE A 215 10.49 -6.86 18.68
N GLU A 216 10.59 -7.57 17.56
CA GLU A 216 11.20 -8.90 17.47
C GLU A 216 12.06 -9.02 16.20
N SER A 217 13.36 -9.28 16.34
CA SER A 217 14.24 -9.70 15.23
C SER A 217 14.87 -11.05 15.53
N SER A 218 14.73 -12.02 14.61
CA SER A 218 15.43 -13.31 14.76
C SER A 218 16.92 -13.20 14.40
N VAL A 219 17.29 -12.34 13.43
CA VAL A 219 18.68 -12.10 12.99
C VAL A 219 18.85 -10.63 12.57
N GLY A 220 19.28 -9.80 13.52
CA GLY A 220 19.60 -8.37 13.37
C GLY A 220 19.57 -7.69 14.74
N ASP A 221 19.81 -6.37 14.78
CA ASP A 221 19.68 -5.52 15.96
C ASP A 221 18.34 -4.73 15.94
N VAL A 222 17.85 -4.33 17.12
CA VAL A 222 16.53 -3.67 17.31
C VAL A 222 16.72 -2.29 17.93
N LEU A 223 16.91 -1.29 17.07
CA LEU A 223 17.25 0.09 17.40
C LEU A 223 15.98 0.94 17.61
N VAL A 224 15.31 0.78 18.77
CA VAL A 224 13.99 1.38 19.09
C VAL A 224 14.05 2.69 19.89
N ARG A 225 13.28 3.68 19.43
CA ARG A 225 13.86 5.01 19.16
C ARG A 225 12.65 5.97 18.88
N ILE A 226 12.40 7.08 19.63
CA ILE A 226 11.24 8.03 19.46
C ILE A 226 11.70 9.51 19.34
N THR A 227 11.06 10.35 18.51
CA THR A 227 11.44 11.77 18.31
C THR A 227 10.33 12.70 18.80
N ASP A 228 10.60 13.41 19.89
CA ASP A 228 9.80 14.54 20.32
C ASP A 228 10.08 15.75 19.40
N ASN A 229 9.05 16.57 19.14
CA ASN A 229 9.07 17.70 18.18
C ASN A 229 9.03 19.06 18.89
#